data_AF-A0A958K6U0-F1
#
_entry.id   AF-A0A958K6U0-F1
#
_cell.length_a   1.000
_cell.length_b   1.000
_cell.length_c   1.000
_cell.angle_alpha   90.00
_cell.angle_beta   90.00
_cell.angle_gamma   90.00
#
_symmetry.space_group_name_H-M   'P 1'
#
loop_
_entity.id
_entity.type
_entity.pdbx_description
1 polymer ?
#
loop_
_entity_poly.entity_id
_entity_poly.type
_entity_poly.pdbx_seq_one_letter_code
_entity_poly.pdbx_strand_id
1 'polypeptide(L)'
;ANQVMKNLAAVLDFIHADFSHVVKTGIFLQSMDDFQTVNEIYAQWMGEVRPARATVAVAGLPKGVLVEIEMVAALDIAVQAMLTHGEGDLLGSSSGGGYALKSDD
;
A
#
# COMPACT_ATOMS: atom_id res chain seq x y z
N ALA A 1 -5.74 11.16 12.55
CA ALA A 1 -5.91 10.17 11.46
C ALA A 1 -5.40 10.66 10.10
N ASN A 2 -5.80 11.84 9.58
CA ASN A 2 -5.39 12.31 8.25
C ASN A 2 -3.87 12.26 7.98
N GLN A 3 -3.05 12.71 8.94
CA GLN A 3 -1.59 12.65 8.78
C GLN A 3 -1.06 11.20 8.71
N VAL A 4 -1.65 10.27 9.47
CA VAL A 4 -1.28 8.85 9.43
C VAL A 4 -1.57 8.27 8.05
N MET A 5 -2.75 8.56 7.48
CA MET A 5 -3.11 8.08 6.14
C MET A 5 -2.21 8.68 5.04
N LYS A 6 -1.84 9.96 5.13
CA LYS A 6 -0.86 10.58 4.22
C LYS A 6 0.50 9.89 4.29
N ASN A 7 0.96 9.55 5.50
CA ASN A 7 2.23 8.87 5.67
C ASN A 7 2.18 7.45 5.07
N LEU A 8 1.09 6.71 5.30
CA LEU A 8 0.89 5.39 4.69
C LEU A 8 0.84 5.47 3.16
N ALA A 9 0.13 6.47 2.62
CA ALA A 9 0.10 6.72 1.17
C ALA A 9 1.50 6.97 0.60
N ALA A 10 2.33 7.78 1.27
CA ALA A 10 3.70 8.04 0.85
C ALA A 10 4.60 6.79 0.90
N VAL A 11 4.39 5.90 1.88
CA VAL A 11 5.11 4.61 1.95
C VAL A 11 4.69 3.67 0.82
N LEU A 12 3.39 3.60 0.52
CA LEU A 12 2.88 2.82 -0.61
C LEU A 12 3.42 3.36 -1.94
N ASP A 13 3.38 4.67 -2.13
CA ASP A 13 3.89 5.33 -3.34
C ASP A 13 5.39 5.10 -3.54
N PHE A 14 6.19 5.16 -2.46
CA PHE A 14 7.62 4.83 -2.49
C PHE A 14 7.89 3.41 -2.99
N ILE A 15 6.95 2.49 -2.79
CA ILE A 15 7.06 1.10 -3.27
C ILE A 15 6.23 0.83 -4.53
N HIS A 16 5.80 1.87 -5.25
CA HIS A 16 4.95 1.77 -6.44
C HIS A 16 3.63 1.01 -6.21
N ALA A 17 3.07 1.11 -5.01
CA ALA A 17 1.78 0.57 -4.61
C ALA A 17 0.80 1.68 -4.24
N ASP A 18 -0.45 1.30 -4.03
CA ASP A 18 -1.51 2.20 -3.57
C ASP A 18 -2.44 1.48 -2.59
N PHE A 19 -3.50 2.17 -2.14
CA PHE A 19 -4.44 1.60 -1.18
C PHE A 19 -5.21 0.38 -1.70
N SER A 20 -5.28 0.15 -3.02
CA SER A 20 -5.94 -1.04 -3.58
C SER A 20 -5.18 -2.33 -3.28
N HIS A 21 -3.88 -2.23 -2.97
CA HIS A 21 -3.03 -3.35 -2.59
C HIS A 21 -3.19 -3.74 -1.12
N VAL A 22 -3.93 -2.96 -0.33
CA VAL A 22 -4.05 -3.15 1.12
C VAL A 22 -5.04 -4.26 1.43
N VAL A 23 -4.57 -5.29 2.15
CA VAL A 23 -5.36 -6.47 2.49
C VAL A 23 -5.77 -6.51 3.96
N LYS A 24 -5.03 -5.83 4.85
CA LYS A 24 -5.32 -5.77 6.28
C LYS A 24 -4.92 -4.42 6.86
N THR A 25 -5.70 -3.91 7.80
CA THR A 25 -5.35 -2.77 8.65
C THR A 25 -5.68 -3.01 10.12
N GLY A 26 -4.79 -2.60 11.02
CA GLY A 26 -5.06 -2.49 12.46
C GLY A 26 -5.14 -1.02 12.85
N ILE A 27 -6.21 -0.62 13.53
CA ILE A 27 -6.41 0.76 14.01
C ILE A 27 -6.43 0.75 15.53
N PHE A 28 -5.48 1.45 16.13
CA PHE A 28 -5.34 1.57 17.58
C PHE A 28 -5.67 2.99 17.99
N LEU A 29 -6.62 3.14 18.91
CA LEU A 29 -7.12 4.43 19.39
C LEU A 29 -6.70 4.68 20.84
N GLN A 30 -6.46 5.94 21.20
CA GLN A 30 -6.29 6.33 22.60
C GLN A 30 -7.62 6.35 23.35
N SER A 31 -8.74 6.71 22.69
CA SER A 31 -10.11 6.65 23.22
C SER A 31 -11.08 6.11 22.16
N MET A 32 -12.13 5.39 22.60
CA MET A 32 -13.23 4.98 21.72
C MET A 32 -14.12 6.16 21.31
N ASP A 33 -14.05 7.30 21.98
CA ASP A 33 -14.79 8.50 21.60
C ASP A 33 -14.37 9.01 20.20
N ASP A 34 -13.13 8.75 19.81
CA ASP A 34 -12.59 9.13 18.50
C ASP A 34 -12.96 8.15 17.38
N PHE A 35 -13.63 7.04 17.69
CA PHE A 35 -13.87 5.96 16.74
C PHE A 35 -14.60 6.44 15.47
N GLN A 36 -15.68 7.20 15.64
CA GLN A 36 -16.47 7.67 14.50
C GLN A 36 -15.66 8.58 13.59
N THR A 37 -14.99 9.58 14.17
CA THR A 37 -14.13 10.55 13.46
C THR A 37 -13.01 9.84 12.70
N VAL A 38 -12.32 8.88 13.34
CA VAL A 38 -11.25 8.12 12.69
C VAL A 38 -11.80 7.22 11.58
N ASN A 39 -12.95 6.58 11.80
CA ASN A 39 -13.58 5.71 10.80
C ASN A 39 -14.00 6.47 9.54
N GLU A 40 -14.56 7.68 9.69
CA GLU A 40 -14.93 8.54 8.55
C GLU A 40 -13.70 8.97 7.74
N ILE A 41 -12.65 9.44 8.41
CA ILE A 41 -11.39 9.80 7.74
C ILE A 41 -10.82 8.57 7.03
N TYR A 42 -10.68 7.45 7.73
CA TYR A 42 -10.16 6.20 7.14
C TYR A 42 -10.95 5.77 5.90
N ALA A 43 -12.28 5.82 5.95
CA ALA A 43 -13.14 5.44 4.83
C ALA A 43 -12.94 6.33 3.60
N GLN A 44 -12.72 7.64 3.78
CA GLN A 44 -12.43 8.55 2.67
C GLN A 44 -11.14 8.17 1.93
N TRP A 45 -10.13 7.69 2.63
CA TRP A 45 -8.86 7.27 2.05
C TRP A 45 -8.94 5.90 1.37
N MET A 46 -9.66 4.94 1.96
CA MET A 46 -9.79 3.58 1.40
C MET A 46 -10.76 3.51 0.22
N GLY A 47 -11.72 4.43 0.11
CA GLY A 47 -12.71 4.44 -0.96
C GLY A 47 -13.52 3.13 -0.99
N GLU A 48 -13.48 2.43 -2.13
CA GLU A 48 -14.16 1.14 -2.31
C GLU A 48 -13.38 -0.06 -1.76
N VAL A 49 -12.10 0.12 -1.39
CA VAL A 49 -11.26 -0.97 -0.88
C VAL A 49 -11.76 -1.44 0.48
N ARG A 50 -11.89 -2.76 0.65
CA ARG A 50 -12.42 -3.40 1.87
C ARG A 50 -11.39 -4.35 2.49
N PRO A 51 -10.33 -3.85 3.13
CA PRO A 51 -9.36 -4.70 3.80
C PRO A 51 -9.95 -5.32 5.06
N ALA A 52 -9.37 -6.44 5.49
CA ALA A 52 -9.66 -6.99 6.82
C ALA A 52 -9.24 -5.97 7.88
N ARG A 53 -10.16 -5.60 8.79
CA ARG A 53 -9.92 -4.52 9.76
C ARG A 53 -10.17 -4.98 11.20
N ALA A 54 -9.24 -4.62 12.07
CA ALA A 54 -9.45 -4.64 13.52
C ALA A 54 -9.29 -3.22 14.07
N THR A 55 -10.16 -2.82 14.99
CA THR A 55 -10.08 -1.53 15.67
C THR A 55 -10.29 -1.72 17.16
N VAL A 56 -9.37 -1.20 17.96
CA VAL A 56 -9.40 -1.31 19.43
C VAL A 56 -8.90 -0.02 20.08
N ALA A 57 -9.41 0.29 21.26
CA ALA A 57 -8.78 1.27 22.13
C ALA A 57 -7.70 0.59 22.98
N VAL A 58 -6.56 1.24 23.12
CA VAL A 58 -5.40 0.73 23.86
C VAL A 58 -5.05 1.64 25.04
N ALA A 59 -4.35 1.09 26.04
CA ALA A 59 -4.00 1.84 27.25
C ALA A 59 -3.13 3.08 26.98
N GLY A 60 -2.30 3.03 25.94
CA GLY A 60 -1.49 4.16 25.51
C GLY A 60 -0.80 3.90 24.17
N LEU A 61 -0.52 4.97 23.46
CA LEU A 61 0.22 4.94 22.20
C LEU A 61 1.58 5.66 22.34
N PRO A 62 2.61 5.28 21.56
CA PRO A 62 3.90 5.95 21.58
C PRO A 62 3.76 7.46 21.39
N LYS A 63 4.52 8.25 22.16
CA LYS A 63 4.48 9.73 22.15
C LYS A 63 3.10 10.34 22.48
N GLY A 64 2.16 9.58 23.03
CA GLY A 64 0.83 10.09 23.40
C GLY A 64 -0.02 10.51 22.21
N VAL A 65 0.18 9.89 21.04
CA VAL A 65 -0.64 10.15 19.86
C VAL A 65 -2.07 9.61 20.05
N LEU A 66 -3.03 10.19 19.33
CA LEU A 66 -4.45 9.82 19.46
C LEU A 66 -4.81 8.55 18.69
N VAL A 67 -4.06 8.24 17.62
CA VAL A 67 -4.32 7.10 16.74
C VAL A 67 -3.04 6.60 16.10
N GLU A 68 -2.91 5.29 16.02
CA GLU A 68 -1.89 4.56 15.25
C GLU A 68 -2.59 3.60 14.28
N ILE A 69 -2.04 3.43 13.08
CA ILE A 69 -2.58 2.53 12.06
C ILE A 69 -1.43 1.70 11.50
N GLU A 70 -1.56 0.38 11.60
CA GLU A 70 -0.73 -0.59 10.89
C GLU A 70 -1.44 -1.09 9.63
N MET A 71 -0.66 -1.53 8.65
CA MET A 71 -1.14 -1.92 7.34
C MET A 71 -0.32 -3.06 6.77
N VAL A 72 -1.00 -3.99 6.10
CA VAL A 72 -0.38 -5.02 5.26
C VAL A 72 -0.87 -4.83 3.83
N ALA A 73 0.06 -4.69 2.90
CA ALA A 73 -0.20 -4.65 1.47
C ALA A 73 0.32 -5.93 0.80
N ALA A 74 -0.45 -6.46 -0.14
CA ALA A 74 -0.05 -7.56 -1.00
C ALA A 74 0.36 -6.98 -2.36
N LEU A 75 1.64 -7.12 -2.69
CA LEU A 75 2.19 -6.62 -3.96
C LEU A 75 2.08 -7.70 -5.03
N ASP A 76 1.87 -7.27 -6.26
CA ASP A 76 2.02 -8.18 -7.39
C ASP A 76 3.51 -8.47 -7.65
N ILE A 77 3.77 -9.47 -8.49
CA ILE A 77 5.14 -9.90 -8.81
C ILE A 77 5.92 -8.82 -9.58
N ALA A 78 5.22 -7.94 -10.31
CA ALA A 78 5.85 -6.89 -11.11
C ALA A 78 6.38 -5.76 -10.23
N VAL A 79 5.56 -5.29 -9.27
CA VAL A 79 5.95 -4.32 -8.25
C VAL A 79 7.05 -4.90 -7.36
N GLN A 80 6.93 -6.17 -6.96
CA GLN A 80 7.98 -6.84 -6.19
C GLN A 80 9.32 -6.87 -6.93
N ALA A 81 9.32 -7.11 -8.25
CA ALA A 81 10.52 -7.12 -9.07
C ALA A 81 11.14 -5.71 -9.21
N MET A 82 10.33 -4.66 -9.34
CA MET A 82 10.80 -3.27 -9.39
C MET A 82 11.57 -2.90 -8.11
N LEU A 83 11.10 -3.36 -6.95
CA LEU A 83 11.73 -3.08 -5.65
C LEU A 83 13.05 -3.84 -5.46
N THR A 84 13.16 -5.07 -5.98
CA THR A 84 14.36 -5.90 -5.80
C THR A 84 15.47 -5.63 -6.79
N HIS A 85 15.17 -5.05 -7.96
CA HIS A 85 16.15 -4.86 -9.02
C HIS A 85 16.66 -3.43 -9.20
N GLY A 86 16.02 -2.42 -8.59
CA GLY A 86 16.42 -1.02 -8.72
C GLY A 86 16.30 -0.51 -10.16
N GLU A 87 16.24 0.82 -10.35
CA GLU A 87 16.08 1.46 -11.67
C GLU A 87 17.26 1.23 -12.66
N GLY A 88 18.13 0.23 -12.44
CA GLY A 88 19.40 0.07 -13.14
C GLY A 88 19.48 -1.04 -14.19
N ASP A 89 18.57 -2.02 -14.25
CA ASP A 89 18.82 -3.25 -15.02
C ASP A 89 17.80 -3.59 -16.11
N LEU A 90 16.97 -2.63 -16.55
CA LEU A 90 16.01 -2.85 -17.64
C LEU A 90 16.40 -2.21 -18.99
N LEU A 91 17.60 -1.65 -19.12
CA LEU A 91 18.10 -1.11 -20.39
C LEU A 91 19.53 -1.60 -20.68
N GLY A 92 19.69 -2.89 -21.00
CA GLY A 92 21.03 -3.44 -21.17
C GLY A 92 21.18 -4.83 -21.80
N SER A 93 20.37 -5.23 -22.79
CA SER A 93 20.78 -6.16 -23.88
C SER A 93 19.60 -6.35 -24.84
N SER A 94 19.52 -5.56 -25.90
CA SER A 94 19.94 -5.95 -27.26
C SER A 94 19.25 -7.21 -27.81
N SER A 95 18.35 -6.97 -28.77
CA SER A 95 18.24 -7.68 -30.05
C SER A 95 18.16 -9.21 -30.04
N GLY A 96 16.96 -9.77 -30.23
CA GLY A 96 16.81 -11.20 -30.50
C GLY A 96 15.37 -11.69 -30.68
N GLY A 97 14.51 -10.92 -31.34
CA GLY A 97 13.11 -11.29 -31.61
C GLY A 97 12.79 -11.41 -33.09
N GLY A 98 13.57 -12.18 -33.84
CA GLY A 98 13.21 -12.57 -35.20
C GLY A 98 12.11 -13.63 -35.15
N TYR A 99 10.87 -13.22 -35.39
CA TYR A 99 9.80 -14.15 -35.78
C TYR A 99 9.51 -13.98 -37.27
N ALA A 100 9.66 -15.10 -37.96
CA ALA A 100 9.71 -15.27 -39.40
C ALA A 100 8.38 -15.05 -40.11
N LEU A 101 8.42 -14.53 -41.34
CA LEU A 101 7.56 -14.96 -42.44
C LEU A 101 8.33 -14.78 -43.77
N LYS A 102 8.87 -15.87 -44.31
CA LYS A 102 9.07 -15.99 -45.76
C LYS A 102 8.40 -17.29 -46.17
N SER A 103 7.22 -17.11 -46.76
CA SER A 103 6.43 -18.12 -47.43
C SER A 103 7.21 -18.72 -48.61
N ASP A 104 6.89 -19.97 -48.86
CA ASP A 104 7.36 -20.83 -49.95
C ASP A 104 7.30 -20.14 -51.33
N ASP A 105 8.36 -20.34 -52.12
CA ASP A 105 8.38 -20.56 -53.58
C ASP A 105 9.77 -21.07 -54.02
#